data_AF-A0A3C1PKT0-F1
#
_entry.id   AF-A0A3C1PKT0-F1
#
_cell.length_a   1.000
_cell.length_b   1.000
_cell.length_c   1.000
_cell.angle_alpha   90.00
_cell.angle_beta   90.00
_cell.angle_gamma   90.00
#
_symmetry.space_group_name_H-M   'P 1'
#
loop_
_entity.id
_entity.type
_entity.pdbx_description
1 polymer ?
#
loop_
_entity_poly.entity_id
_entity_poly.type
_entity_poly.pdbx_seq_one_letter_code
_entity_poly.pdbx_strand_id
1 'polypeptide(L)'
;MKRSVIIVLLSISFVISGFAQNPVTDARLASEYYQNKEYVKAADLYLKLFESVGSPSYFDYYIRCLLLLKDYETAEKSIKKQQRNNPSDFTLAVKLGNLYKVQNNLPKAITYYTNAIDRLPSNYAAGIRLAQEFISIREYDFAEKVYLKLREVLPGNMFRYEMANIKAYMRDFAGMIDEFLNAIVDDPISVDEVQMRLQYYTVNNIDGTFNDMLRTALLKKVQAKYNVETSNAFTEMLYWFYLQQGNYDLAFVQAKALDIRNFNEGQLIVDLGVLAKKAEMFQTAEACFDYVIKTHPAGTNLIRAKFELLSTLYAKTLAGKTVESEVISLEERYVATISELGLSVRTFNLLRELAYLQAYKLNKADNAKLLLKQAQEIKGLPVSLINACRMDLADILVFTGEVYDAILLFARVENENKELEIGYEAKFKKAKTAWYTGDFPWAESQLKVLQGSTSKLISNDALELALIISENMNYDSVELALKSYARADLLVQRNLYKEAWIILDSIEIRYNTSSIIDEVIWLRAQIKFKEQKYTEAIPFLENLANNFRYEVLADNAIFQLAEIYEFKLKDLEKAQAHYLDIMTNYRDSWFVTQARDQYRILRGDSL
;
A
#
# COMPACT_ATOMS: atom_id res chain seq x y z
N MET A 1 -50.60 -74.61 13.92
CA MET A 1 -50.71 -73.16 13.60
C MET A 1 -51.84 -72.55 14.41
N LYS A 2 -51.54 -71.90 15.55
CA LYS A 2 -52.47 -71.03 16.29
C LYS A 2 -51.73 -70.36 17.45
N ARG A 3 -51.73 -69.02 17.39
CA ARG A 3 -51.82 -68.02 18.47
C ARG A 3 -51.05 -68.26 19.78
N SER A 4 -50.03 -67.42 20.00
CA SER A 4 -49.56 -67.04 21.33
C SER A 4 -49.60 -65.52 21.42
N VAL A 5 -50.54 -65.02 22.21
CA VAL A 5 -50.68 -63.61 22.60
C VAL A 5 -49.67 -63.37 23.71
N ILE A 6 -48.71 -62.48 23.49
CA ILE A 6 -47.79 -62.00 24.53
C ILE A 6 -48.28 -60.63 24.99
N ILE A 7 -48.60 -60.58 26.28
CA ILE A 7 -49.03 -59.40 27.04
C ILE A 7 -47.83 -58.45 27.17
N VAL A 8 -47.98 -57.21 26.69
CA VAL A 8 -47.03 -56.12 26.92
C VAL A 8 -47.35 -55.49 28.27
N LEU A 9 -46.45 -55.67 29.24
CA LEU A 9 -46.47 -54.99 30.54
C LEU A 9 -45.87 -53.59 30.36
N LEU A 10 -46.69 -52.55 30.50
CA LEU A 10 -46.27 -51.15 30.49
C LEU A 10 -45.70 -50.79 31.87
N SER A 11 -44.37 -50.81 32.04
CA SER A 11 -43.71 -50.26 33.22
C SER A 11 -43.34 -48.80 32.98
N ILE A 12 -44.18 -47.90 33.50
CA ILE A 12 -43.89 -46.47 33.66
C ILE A 12 -42.76 -46.35 34.69
N SER A 13 -41.55 -46.06 34.22
CA SER A 13 -40.44 -45.61 35.06
C SER A 13 -40.29 -44.11 34.85
N PHE A 14 -40.80 -43.35 35.82
CA PHE A 14 -40.66 -41.91 35.92
C PHE A 14 -39.20 -41.61 36.28
N VAL A 15 -38.36 -41.31 35.28
CA VAL A 15 -37.01 -40.80 35.51
C VAL A 15 -37.16 -39.34 35.90
N ILE A 16 -37.02 -39.06 37.20
CA ILE A 16 -36.77 -37.71 37.70
C ILE A 16 -35.35 -37.36 37.27
N SER A 17 -35.23 -36.73 36.09
CA SER A 17 -34.00 -36.03 35.72
C SER A 17 -33.86 -34.84 36.65
N GLY A 18 -33.04 -34.98 37.68
CA GLY A 18 -32.52 -33.82 38.41
C GLY A 18 -31.83 -32.91 37.41
N PHE A 19 -32.34 -31.68 37.25
CA PHE A 19 -31.68 -30.63 36.47
C PHE A 19 -30.35 -30.29 37.13
N ALA A 20 -29.29 -30.99 36.73
CA ALA A 20 -27.94 -30.47 36.91
C ALA A 20 -27.79 -29.28 35.95
N GLN A 21 -27.96 -28.06 36.47
CA GLN A 21 -27.74 -26.83 35.72
C GLN A 21 -26.29 -26.78 35.26
N ASN A 22 -26.10 -26.71 33.94
CA ASN A 22 -24.79 -26.66 33.33
C ASN A 22 -24.19 -25.26 33.56
N PRO A 23 -23.05 -25.11 34.25
CA PRO A 23 -22.45 -23.81 34.57
C PRO A 23 -22.16 -22.96 33.33
N VAL A 24 -21.99 -23.60 32.16
CA VAL A 24 -21.86 -22.90 30.87
C VAL A 24 -23.15 -22.18 30.46
N THR A 25 -24.31 -22.78 30.71
CA THR A 25 -25.62 -22.19 30.41
C THR A 25 -25.92 -21.02 31.35
N ASP A 26 -25.63 -21.19 32.64
CA ASP A 26 -25.83 -20.15 33.67
C ASP A 26 -24.90 -18.94 33.40
N ALA A 27 -23.66 -19.15 32.95
CA ALA A 27 -22.72 -18.07 32.59
C ALA A 27 -23.20 -17.26 31.38
N ARG A 28 -23.73 -17.93 30.35
CA ARG A 28 -24.30 -17.25 29.17
C ARG A 28 -25.51 -16.41 29.56
N LEU A 29 -26.40 -16.97 30.38
CA LEU A 29 -27.60 -16.29 30.86
C LEU A 29 -27.26 -15.08 31.75
N ALA A 30 -26.27 -15.22 32.65
CA ALA A 30 -25.77 -14.11 33.47
C ALA A 30 -25.23 -12.95 32.60
N SER A 31 -24.48 -13.29 31.55
CA SER A 31 -23.97 -12.29 30.59
C SER A 31 -25.10 -11.62 29.80
N GLU A 32 -26.14 -12.36 29.42
CA GLU A 32 -27.31 -11.81 28.73
C GLU A 32 -28.07 -10.82 29.62
N TYR A 33 -28.36 -11.21 30.88
CA TYR A 33 -28.98 -10.29 31.84
C TYR A 33 -28.12 -9.05 32.09
N TYR A 34 -26.80 -9.20 32.16
CA TYR A 34 -25.89 -8.08 32.31
C TYR A 34 -25.96 -7.09 31.13
N GLN A 35 -25.96 -7.61 29.89
CA GLN A 35 -26.07 -6.80 28.68
C GLN A 35 -27.44 -6.10 28.58
N ASN A 36 -28.51 -6.78 28.99
CA ASN A 36 -29.87 -6.24 29.04
C ASN A 36 -30.11 -5.27 30.21
N LYS A 37 -29.07 -4.97 31.01
CA LYS A 37 -29.14 -4.11 32.21
C LYS A 37 -30.05 -4.67 33.33
N GLU A 38 -30.37 -5.95 33.28
CA GLU A 38 -31.11 -6.68 34.32
C GLU A 38 -30.16 -7.08 35.48
N TYR A 39 -29.54 -6.08 36.11
CA TYR A 39 -28.43 -6.28 37.03
C TYR A 39 -28.76 -7.09 38.28
N VAL A 40 -30.02 -7.09 38.73
CA VAL A 40 -30.46 -7.92 39.87
C VAL A 40 -30.34 -9.40 39.53
N LYS A 41 -30.94 -9.82 38.40
CA LYS A 41 -30.87 -11.22 37.93
C LYS A 41 -29.44 -11.63 37.59
N ALA A 42 -28.69 -10.72 36.98
CA ALA A 42 -27.28 -10.95 36.69
C ALA A 42 -26.47 -11.15 37.97
N ALA A 43 -26.67 -10.32 39.00
CA ALA A 43 -25.97 -10.44 40.28
C ALA A 43 -26.21 -11.80 40.94
N ASP A 44 -27.47 -12.26 40.99
CA ASP A 44 -27.82 -13.55 41.61
C ASP A 44 -27.13 -14.72 40.89
N LEU A 45 -27.14 -14.71 39.55
CA LEU A 45 -26.48 -15.76 38.76
C LEU A 45 -24.96 -15.69 38.89
N TYR A 46 -24.35 -14.50 38.87
CA TYR A 46 -22.90 -14.35 39.03
C TYR A 46 -22.42 -14.77 40.42
N LEU A 47 -23.18 -14.47 41.48
CA LEU A 47 -22.88 -14.93 42.83
C LEU A 47 -22.93 -16.47 42.90
N LYS A 48 -23.99 -17.08 42.36
CA LYS A 48 -24.12 -18.53 42.33
C LYS A 48 -23.00 -19.21 41.52
N LEU A 49 -22.62 -18.62 40.38
CA LEU A 49 -21.51 -19.09 39.56
C LEU A 49 -20.17 -18.96 40.29
N PHE A 50 -19.98 -17.87 41.02
CA PHE A 50 -18.80 -17.69 41.86
C PHE A 50 -18.74 -18.74 42.98
N GLU A 51 -19.84 -18.99 43.69
CA GLU A 51 -19.88 -19.97 44.79
C GLU A 51 -19.70 -21.42 44.33
N SER A 52 -20.15 -21.75 43.11
CA SER A 52 -20.04 -23.10 42.54
C SER A 52 -18.73 -23.37 41.81
N VAL A 53 -18.25 -22.42 41.00
CA VAL A 53 -17.06 -22.59 40.14
C VAL A 53 -15.80 -21.99 40.78
N GLY A 54 -15.94 -20.99 41.65
CA GLY A 54 -14.81 -20.33 42.33
C GLY A 54 -13.99 -19.37 41.46
N SER A 55 -14.44 -19.06 40.23
CA SER A 55 -13.70 -18.16 39.33
C SER A 55 -13.81 -16.69 39.79
N PRO A 56 -12.68 -15.98 40.01
CA PRO A 56 -12.68 -14.57 40.41
C PRO A 56 -13.44 -13.65 39.45
N SER A 57 -13.45 -13.96 38.15
CA SER A 57 -14.17 -13.16 37.15
C SER A 57 -15.67 -13.08 37.43
N TYR A 58 -16.29 -14.14 37.95
CA TYR A 58 -17.72 -14.10 38.32
C TYR A 58 -17.97 -13.21 39.52
N PHE A 59 -17.05 -13.22 40.49
CA PHE A 59 -17.10 -12.28 41.61
C PHE A 59 -17.00 -10.83 41.14
N ASP A 60 -16.14 -10.54 40.15
CA ASP A 60 -15.99 -9.20 39.59
C ASP A 60 -17.28 -8.69 38.94
N TYR A 61 -17.95 -9.55 38.15
CA TYR A 61 -19.24 -9.20 37.56
C TYR A 61 -20.33 -9.03 38.62
N TYR A 62 -20.35 -9.87 39.65
CA TYR A 62 -21.28 -9.72 40.78
C TYR A 62 -21.09 -8.36 41.46
N ILE A 63 -19.86 -8.01 41.84
CA ILE A 63 -19.56 -6.70 42.45
C ILE A 63 -19.93 -5.55 41.50
N ARG A 64 -19.63 -5.66 40.20
CA ARG A 64 -20.00 -4.64 39.22
C ARG A 64 -21.51 -4.45 39.12
N CYS A 65 -22.31 -5.52 39.18
CA CYS A 65 -23.77 -5.43 39.24
C CYS A 65 -24.23 -4.67 40.48
N LEU A 66 -23.69 -4.99 41.66
CA LEU A 66 -24.03 -4.29 42.90
C LEU A 66 -23.68 -2.79 42.84
N LEU A 67 -22.53 -2.44 42.27
CA LEU A 67 -22.14 -1.03 42.08
C LEU A 67 -23.12 -0.28 41.15
N LEU A 68 -23.58 -0.93 40.07
CA LEU A 68 -24.56 -0.36 39.13
C LEU A 68 -25.95 -0.23 39.76
N LEU A 69 -26.32 -1.16 40.63
CA LEU A 69 -27.54 -1.12 41.44
C LEU A 69 -27.45 -0.12 42.61
N LYS A 70 -26.26 0.44 42.87
CA LYS A 70 -25.94 1.27 44.04
C LYS A 70 -26.15 0.56 45.38
N ASP A 71 -26.14 -0.78 45.39
CA ASP A 71 -26.15 -1.59 46.60
C ASP A 71 -24.72 -1.69 47.16
N TYR A 72 -24.25 -0.57 47.68
CA TYR A 72 -22.89 -0.46 48.16
C TYR A 72 -22.64 -1.22 49.46
N GLU A 73 -23.67 -1.38 50.30
CA GLU A 73 -23.55 -2.08 51.56
C GLU A 73 -23.30 -3.58 51.34
N THR A 74 -24.07 -4.20 50.45
CA THR A 74 -23.87 -5.60 50.07
C THR A 74 -22.52 -5.77 49.38
N ALA A 75 -22.13 -4.85 48.50
CA ALA A 75 -20.83 -4.90 47.83
C ALA A 75 -19.68 -4.84 48.85
N GLU A 76 -19.72 -3.92 49.82
CA GLU A 76 -18.71 -3.79 50.87
C GLU A 76 -18.60 -5.07 51.70
N LYS A 77 -19.74 -5.62 52.14
CA LYS A 77 -19.79 -6.85 52.95
C LYS A 77 -19.22 -8.04 52.17
N SER A 78 -19.59 -8.18 50.90
CA SER A 78 -19.12 -9.26 50.03
C SER A 78 -17.62 -9.18 49.77
N ILE A 79 -17.09 -8.00 49.43
CA ILE A 79 -15.64 -7.82 49.22
C ILE A 79 -14.86 -8.07 50.51
N LYS A 80 -15.31 -7.55 51.67
CA LYS A 80 -14.65 -7.81 52.96
C LYS A 80 -14.70 -9.27 53.36
N LYS A 81 -15.81 -9.98 53.09
CA LYS A 81 -15.90 -11.43 53.31
C LYS A 81 -14.85 -12.15 52.48
N GLN A 82 -14.77 -11.82 51.19
CA GLN A 82 -13.78 -12.43 50.30
C GLN A 82 -12.34 -12.11 50.71
N GLN A 83 -12.08 -10.88 51.18
CA GLN A 83 -10.76 -10.47 51.66
C GLN A 83 -10.32 -11.25 52.90
N ARG A 84 -11.25 -11.59 53.80
CA ARG A 84 -10.97 -12.45 54.96
C ARG A 84 -10.68 -13.89 54.55
N ASN A 85 -11.39 -14.39 53.54
CA ASN A 85 -11.20 -15.75 53.03
C ASN A 85 -9.88 -15.88 52.25
N ASN A 86 -9.49 -14.82 51.53
CA ASN A 86 -8.28 -14.78 50.70
C ASN A 86 -7.38 -13.59 51.07
N PRO A 87 -6.68 -13.60 52.22
CA PRO A 87 -5.86 -12.47 52.67
C PRO A 87 -4.68 -12.13 51.75
N SER A 88 -4.26 -13.08 50.91
CA SER A 88 -3.17 -12.91 49.93
C SER A 88 -3.62 -12.27 48.61
N ASP A 89 -4.91 -12.03 48.42
CA ASP A 89 -5.45 -11.37 47.24
C ASP A 89 -5.58 -9.85 47.46
N PHE A 90 -4.54 -9.14 47.06
CA PHE A 90 -4.45 -7.69 47.19
C PHE A 90 -5.40 -6.93 46.24
N THR A 91 -5.92 -7.59 45.19
CA THR A 91 -6.87 -6.97 44.25
C THR A 91 -8.19 -6.59 44.95
N LEU A 92 -8.57 -7.30 46.01
CA LEU A 92 -9.78 -7.04 46.79
C LEU A 92 -9.74 -5.68 47.50
N ALA A 93 -8.56 -5.20 47.89
CA ALA A 93 -8.40 -3.85 48.43
C ALA A 93 -8.65 -2.79 47.35
N VAL A 94 -8.25 -3.03 46.10
CA VAL A 94 -8.57 -2.15 44.97
C VAL A 94 -10.07 -2.14 44.68
N LYS A 95 -10.75 -3.29 44.77
CA LYS A 95 -12.22 -3.36 44.64
C LYS A 95 -12.95 -2.54 45.72
N LEU A 96 -12.47 -2.56 46.97
CA LEU A 96 -12.97 -1.67 48.03
C LEU A 96 -12.67 -0.20 47.74
N GLY A 97 -11.48 0.11 47.25
CA GLY A 97 -11.15 1.48 46.85
C GLY A 97 -12.08 1.99 45.74
N ASN A 98 -12.34 1.17 44.72
CA ASN A 98 -13.26 1.52 43.63
C ASN A 98 -14.71 1.70 44.11
N LEU A 99 -15.18 0.85 45.03
CA LEU A 99 -16.47 1.03 45.70
C LEU A 99 -16.56 2.43 46.35
N TYR A 100 -15.55 2.83 47.13
CA TYR A 100 -15.53 4.14 47.77
C TYR A 100 -15.39 5.30 46.78
N LYS A 101 -14.67 5.10 45.68
CA LYS A 101 -14.60 6.07 44.59
C LYS A 101 -15.98 6.30 43.95
N VAL A 102 -16.72 5.23 43.66
CA VAL A 102 -18.08 5.30 43.10
C VAL A 102 -19.06 5.98 44.07
N GLN A 103 -18.81 5.88 45.38
CA GLN A 103 -19.54 6.62 46.42
C GLN A 103 -19.11 8.10 46.57
N ASN A 104 -18.21 8.61 45.73
CA ASN A 104 -17.57 9.93 45.86
C ASN A 104 -16.73 10.13 47.14
N ASN A 105 -16.27 9.05 47.78
CA ASN A 105 -15.36 9.11 48.92
C ASN A 105 -13.91 8.84 48.49
N LEU A 106 -13.34 9.81 47.77
CA LEU A 106 -11.97 9.73 47.24
C LEU A 106 -10.88 9.52 48.32
N PRO A 107 -10.91 10.20 49.50
CA PRO A 107 -9.89 9.98 50.52
C PRO A 107 -9.83 8.52 50.99
N LYS A 108 -10.99 7.90 51.17
CA LYS A 108 -11.09 6.49 51.57
C LYS A 108 -10.64 5.57 50.43
N ALA A 109 -11.02 5.87 49.19
CA ALA A 109 -10.56 5.14 48.02
C ALA A 109 -9.02 5.10 47.91
N ILE A 110 -8.37 6.27 48.01
CA ILE A 110 -6.92 6.41 47.97
C ILE A 110 -6.25 5.63 49.11
N THR A 111 -6.85 5.62 50.30
CA THR A 111 -6.33 4.83 51.44
C THR A 111 -6.29 3.34 51.10
N TYR A 112 -7.35 2.80 50.52
CA TYR A 112 -7.40 1.39 50.12
C TYR A 112 -6.45 1.07 48.96
N TYR A 113 -6.34 1.95 47.97
CA TYR A 113 -5.39 1.80 46.86
C TYR A 113 -3.94 1.78 47.36
N THR A 114 -3.58 2.74 48.21
CA THR A 114 -2.22 2.85 48.77
C THR A 114 -1.90 1.62 49.63
N ASN A 115 -2.84 1.18 50.47
CA ASN A 115 -2.67 -0.03 51.27
C ASN A 115 -2.44 -1.29 50.41
N ALA A 116 -3.15 -1.42 49.28
CA ALA A 116 -2.98 -2.53 48.35
C ALA A 116 -1.57 -2.57 47.77
N ILE A 117 -1.02 -1.40 47.42
CA ILE A 117 0.35 -1.24 46.91
C ILE A 117 1.36 -1.50 48.04
N ASP A 118 1.16 -0.93 49.23
CA ASP A 118 2.08 -1.04 50.37
C ASP A 118 2.30 -2.49 50.81
N ARG A 119 1.23 -3.29 50.78
CA ARG A 119 1.25 -4.71 51.18
C ARG A 119 1.61 -5.66 50.05
N LEU A 120 1.84 -5.16 48.84
CA LEU A 120 2.22 -5.98 47.69
C LEU A 120 3.53 -6.73 48.00
N PRO A 121 3.54 -8.07 47.94
CA PRO A 121 4.78 -8.83 48.10
C PRO A 121 5.69 -8.60 46.89
N SER A 122 7.00 -8.76 47.08
CA SER A 122 8.02 -8.74 46.02
C SER A 122 7.93 -9.96 45.10
N ASN A 123 6.78 -10.16 44.48
CA ASN A 123 6.45 -11.26 43.58
C ASN A 123 5.83 -10.70 42.30
N TYR A 124 6.47 -11.01 41.18
CA TYR A 124 6.05 -10.65 39.82
C TYR A 124 4.56 -10.91 39.57
N ALA A 125 4.07 -12.13 39.85
CA ALA A 125 2.70 -12.51 39.51
C ALA A 125 1.65 -11.74 40.32
N ALA A 126 1.93 -11.42 41.59
CA ALA A 126 1.05 -10.62 42.42
C ALA A 126 1.02 -9.16 41.94
N GLY A 127 2.19 -8.62 41.57
CA GLY A 127 2.33 -7.28 41.03
C GLY A 127 1.58 -7.05 39.73
N ILE A 128 1.73 -7.98 38.76
CA ILE A 128 1.00 -7.93 37.48
C ILE A 128 -0.52 -7.92 37.71
N ARG A 129 -1.03 -8.83 38.57
CA ARG A 129 -2.47 -8.88 38.86
C ARG A 129 -2.98 -7.58 39.49
N LEU A 130 -2.21 -7.01 40.42
CA LEU A 130 -2.59 -5.76 41.07
C LEU A 130 -2.61 -4.58 40.08
N ALA A 131 -1.60 -4.47 39.21
CA ALA A 131 -1.56 -3.44 38.18
C ALA A 131 -2.72 -3.60 37.17
N GLN A 132 -3.01 -4.81 36.72
CA GLN A 132 -4.14 -5.11 35.84
C GLN A 132 -5.48 -4.72 36.47
N GLU A 133 -5.67 -4.95 37.77
CA GLU A 133 -6.87 -4.52 38.49
C GLU A 133 -7.01 -3.00 38.42
N PHE A 134 -5.95 -2.22 38.70
CA PHE A 134 -5.97 -0.76 38.56
C PHE A 134 -6.24 -0.29 37.13
N ILE A 135 -5.62 -0.92 36.12
CA ILE A 135 -5.86 -0.62 34.70
C ILE A 135 -7.34 -0.86 34.34
N SER A 136 -7.95 -1.94 34.85
CA SER A 136 -9.35 -2.29 34.55
C SER A 136 -10.36 -1.23 35.02
N ILE A 137 -10.01 -0.48 36.07
CA ILE A 137 -10.81 0.61 36.62
C ILE A 137 -10.30 2.00 36.20
N ARG A 138 -9.37 2.05 35.24
CA ARG A 138 -8.75 3.26 34.68
C ARG A 138 -8.00 4.12 35.71
N GLU A 139 -7.47 3.48 36.75
CA GLU A 139 -6.60 4.11 37.77
C GLU A 139 -5.13 3.98 37.36
N TYR A 140 -4.79 4.61 36.23
CA TYR A 140 -3.47 4.45 35.59
C TYR A 140 -2.32 4.94 36.48
N ASP A 141 -2.50 6.03 37.23
CA ASP A 141 -1.49 6.55 38.17
C ASP A 141 -1.12 5.52 39.25
N PHE A 142 -2.10 4.75 39.73
CA PHE A 142 -1.85 3.70 40.72
C PHE A 142 -1.25 2.45 40.09
N ALA A 143 -1.64 2.11 38.86
CA ALA A 143 -0.99 1.05 38.09
C ALA A 143 0.50 1.36 37.87
N GLU A 144 0.85 2.62 37.55
CA GLU A 144 2.24 3.06 37.42
C GLU A 144 3.01 2.88 38.74
N LYS A 145 2.42 3.29 39.87
CA LYS A 145 3.03 3.10 41.21
C LYS A 145 3.29 1.63 41.54
N VAL A 146 2.41 0.72 41.12
CA VAL A 146 2.64 -0.73 41.28
C VAL A 146 3.90 -1.16 40.53
N TYR A 147 4.02 -0.81 39.25
CA TYR A 147 5.18 -1.17 38.45
C TYR A 147 6.48 -0.53 38.97
N LEU A 148 6.43 0.74 39.37
CA LEU A 148 7.57 1.43 39.99
C LEU A 148 8.05 0.70 41.26
N LYS A 149 7.11 0.33 42.15
CA LYS A 149 7.45 -0.43 43.36
C LYS A 149 8.04 -1.81 43.04
N LEU A 150 7.56 -2.48 41.99
CA LEU A 150 8.12 -3.75 41.56
C LEU A 150 9.55 -3.59 41.01
N ARG A 151 9.84 -2.51 40.29
CA ARG A 151 11.20 -2.20 39.78
C ARG A 151 12.22 -1.92 40.89
N GLU A 152 11.79 -1.55 42.10
CA GLU A 152 12.69 -1.38 43.24
C GLU A 152 13.23 -2.72 43.78
N VAL A 153 12.48 -3.80 43.60
CA VAL A 153 12.76 -5.12 44.21
C VAL A 153 13.05 -6.23 43.19
N LEU A 154 12.65 -6.03 41.94
CA LEU A 154 12.98 -6.85 40.77
C LEU A 154 14.01 -6.12 39.91
N PRO A 155 14.65 -6.78 38.91
CA PRO A 155 15.53 -6.08 37.98
C PRO A 155 14.87 -4.82 37.40
N GLY A 156 15.52 -3.67 37.57
CA GLY A 156 14.92 -2.35 37.32
C GLY A 156 14.54 -2.07 35.86
N ASN A 157 15.01 -2.90 34.92
CA ASN A 157 14.64 -2.87 33.51
C ASN A 157 13.34 -3.63 33.19
N MET A 158 12.72 -4.31 34.17
CA MET A 158 11.44 -4.96 33.96
C MET A 158 10.31 -3.93 33.74
N PHE A 159 9.27 -4.35 33.04
CA PHE A 159 8.02 -3.60 32.84
C PHE A 159 8.13 -2.33 31.97
N ARG A 160 9.14 -2.21 31.09
CA ARG A 160 9.26 -1.07 30.16
C ARG A 160 8.01 -0.89 29.29
N TYR A 161 7.57 -1.97 28.67
CA TYR A 161 6.42 -1.97 27.76
C TYR A 161 5.10 -1.70 28.49
N GLU A 162 4.91 -2.30 29.67
CA GLU A 162 3.73 -2.09 30.50
C GLU A 162 3.63 -0.63 30.97
N MET A 163 4.75 -0.04 31.41
CA MET A 163 4.78 1.36 31.78
C MET A 163 4.57 2.29 30.58
N ALA A 164 5.16 1.99 29.42
CA ALA A 164 4.90 2.75 28.21
C ALA A 164 3.41 2.74 27.85
N ASN A 165 2.74 1.58 27.91
CA ASN A 165 1.30 1.47 27.65
C ASN A 165 0.47 2.27 28.67
N ILE A 166 0.83 2.25 29.95
CA ILE A 166 0.16 3.07 30.97
C ILE A 166 0.31 4.55 30.65
N LYS A 167 1.53 4.99 30.32
CA LYS A 167 1.79 6.38 29.93
C LYS A 167 1.01 6.79 28.70
N ALA A 168 0.84 5.90 27.72
CA ALA A 168 -0.03 6.12 26.57
C ALA A 168 -1.49 6.35 27.00
N TYR A 169 -2.04 5.55 27.92
CA TYR A 169 -3.39 5.77 28.46
C TYR A 169 -3.54 7.09 29.20
N MET A 170 -2.48 7.55 29.86
CA MET A 170 -2.43 8.86 30.54
C MET A 170 -2.17 10.02 29.58
N ARG A 171 -1.95 9.77 28.29
CA ARG A 171 -1.51 10.74 27.27
C ARG A 171 -0.14 11.37 27.56
N ASP A 172 0.67 10.73 28.41
CA ASP A 172 2.08 11.05 28.61
C ASP A 172 2.92 10.41 27.49
N PHE A 173 2.82 10.97 26.28
CA PHE A 173 3.54 10.43 25.12
C PHE A 173 5.06 10.58 25.26
N ALA A 174 5.53 11.64 25.92
CA ALA A 174 6.96 11.86 26.15
C ALA A 174 7.55 10.76 27.04
N GLY A 175 6.89 10.44 28.16
CA GLY A 175 7.31 9.36 29.03
C GLY A 175 7.14 7.98 28.39
N MET A 176 6.10 7.77 27.57
CA MET A 176 5.93 6.54 26.81
C MET A 176 7.11 6.30 25.86
N ILE A 177 7.49 7.32 25.09
CA ILE A 177 8.64 7.26 24.19
C ILE A 177 9.91 6.95 24.99
N ASP A 178 10.15 7.61 26.12
CA ASP A 178 11.36 7.35 26.90
C ASP A 178 11.40 5.91 27.45
N GLU A 179 10.28 5.35 27.92
CA GLU A 179 10.22 3.95 28.38
C GLU A 179 10.52 2.96 27.24
N PHE A 180 9.96 3.16 26.04
CA PHE A 180 10.29 2.31 24.89
C PHE A 180 11.75 2.46 24.45
N LEU A 181 12.28 3.69 24.40
CA LEU A 181 13.69 3.89 24.03
C LEU A 181 14.65 3.35 25.10
N ASN A 182 14.26 3.38 26.38
CA ASN A 182 15.03 2.75 27.44
C ASN A 182 14.99 1.21 27.37
N ALA A 183 13.92 0.61 26.83
CA ALA A 183 13.90 -0.82 26.54
C ALA A 183 15.03 -1.23 25.56
N ILE A 184 15.33 -0.38 24.58
CA ILE A 184 16.45 -0.58 23.64
C ILE A 184 17.81 -0.44 24.34
N VAL A 185 17.92 0.46 25.33
CA VAL A 185 19.15 0.56 26.15
C VAL A 185 19.37 -0.70 26.96
N ASP A 186 18.28 -1.27 27.49
CA ASP A 186 18.33 -2.48 28.32
C ASP A 186 18.59 -3.74 27.47
N ASP A 187 18.02 -3.81 26.27
CA ASP A 187 18.21 -4.89 25.29
C ASP A 187 18.16 -4.34 23.85
N PRO A 188 19.32 -4.15 23.19
CA PRO A 188 19.38 -3.63 21.82
C PRO A 188 18.66 -4.49 20.77
N ILE A 189 18.39 -5.76 21.06
CA ILE A 189 17.66 -6.67 20.14
C ILE A 189 16.17 -6.29 20.08
N SER A 190 15.66 -5.56 21.07
CA SER A 190 14.25 -5.15 21.17
C SER A 190 13.79 -4.10 20.16
N VAL A 191 14.67 -3.61 19.28
CA VAL A 191 14.38 -2.55 18.29
C VAL A 191 13.12 -2.86 17.48
N ASP A 192 12.99 -4.07 16.93
CA ASP A 192 11.84 -4.45 16.10
C ASP A 192 10.51 -4.39 16.88
N GLU A 193 10.52 -4.81 18.15
CA GLU A 193 9.33 -4.73 18.99
C GLU A 193 8.95 -3.28 19.29
N VAL A 194 9.94 -2.43 19.57
CA VAL A 194 9.73 -1.01 19.81
C VAL A 194 9.20 -0.31 18.55
N GLN A 195 9.75 -0.61 17.37
CA GLN A 195 9.25 -0.11 16.08
C GLN A 195 7.78 -0.49 15.90
N MET A 196 7.43 -1.77 16.10
CA MET A 196 6.06 -2.27 15.95
C MET A 196 5.07 -1.53 16.86
N ARG A 197 5.44 -1.27 18.12
CA ARG A 197 4.59 -0.58 19.10
C ARG A 197 4.42 0.90 18.78
N LEU A 198 5.47 1.55 18.27
CA LEU A 198 5.45 2.96 17.90
C LEU A 198 4.79 3.22 16.54
N GLN A 199 4.76 2.23 15.64
CA GLN A 199 4.21 2.35 14.29
C GLN A 199 2.80 2.94 14.26
N TYR A 200 1.91 2.47 15.14
CA TYR A 200 0.53 2.97 15.22
C TYR A 200 0.47 4.47 15.50
N TYR A 201 1.33 4.98 16.39
CA TYR A 201 1.34 6.39 16.79
C TYR A 201 2.01 7.27 15.73
N THR A 202 3.04 6.76 15.05
CA THR A 202 3.73 7.48 13.97
C THR A 202 2.80 7.72 12.77
N VAL A 203 1.95 6.75 12.43
CA VAL A 203 1.05 6.80 11.26
C VAL A 203 -0.25 7.56 11.56
N ASN A 204 -0.86 7.34 12.73
CA ASN A 204 -2.20 7.88 13.02
C ASN A 204 -2.19 9.28 13.65
N ASN A 205 -1.03 9.92 13.81
CA ASN A 205 -0.99 11.25 14.41
C ASN A 205 -1.11 12.38 13.39
N ILE A 206 -2.28 13.01 13.36
CA ILE A 206 -2.68 14.03 12.38
C ILE A 206 -1.91 15.35 12.56
N ASP A 207 -1.49 15.69 13.79
CA ASP A 207 -0.86 16.99 14.08
C ASP A 207 0.68 16.97 14.03
N GLY A 208 1.30 15.81 13.80
CA GLY A 208 2.75 15.64 13.73
C GLY A 208 3.51 15.79 15.06
N THR A 209 2.85 16.19 16.15
CA THR A 209 3.51 16.49 17.44
C THR A 209 4.24 15.28 18.03
N PHE A 210 3.64 14.10 17.95
CA PHE A 210 4.24 12.83 18.34
C PHE A 210 5.55 12.55 17.59
N ASN A 211 5.56 12.78 16.28
CA ASN A 211 6.72 12.53 15.43
C ASN A 211 7.87 13.48 15.79
N ASP A 212 7.57 14.72 16.16
CA ASP A 212 8.56 15.67 16.67
C ASP A 212 9.14 15.27 18.03
N MET A 213 8.30 14.81 18.95
CA MET A 213 8.75 14.29 20.25
C MET A 213 9.66 13.07 20.07
N LEU A 214 9.26 12.12 19.23
CA LEU A 214 10.02 10.91 18.95
C LEU A 214 11.36 11.23 18.28
N ARG A 215 11.36 12.11 17.27
CA ARG A 215 12.59 12.58 16.62
C ARG A 215 13.56 13.20 17.63
N THR A 216 13.06 14.08 18.48
CA THR A 216 13.88 14.78 19.49
C THR A 216 14.47 13.78 20.49
N ALA A 217 13.67 12.82 20.96
CA ALA A 217 14.11 11.79 21.88
C ALA A 217 15.17 10.86 21.24
N LEU A 218 14.95 10.42 20.00
CA LEU A 218 15.90 9.58 19.26
C LEU A 218 17.24 10.30 19.03
N LEU A 219 17.22 11.57 18.59
CA LEU A 219 18.44 12.36 18.41
C LEU A 219 19.23 12.49 19.72
N LYS A 220 18.54 12.68 20.84
CA LYS A 220 19.17 12.72 22.17
C LYS A 220 19.82 11.39 22.54
N LYS A 221 19.16 10.25 22.28
CA LYS A 221 19.73 8.92 22.55
C LYS A 221 20.92 8.62 21.63
N VAL A 222 20.87 8.99 20.35
CA VAL A 222 21.98 8.79 19.41
C VAL A 222 23.23 9.61 19.78
N GLN A 223 23.06 10.78 20.37
CA GLN A 223 24.18 11.61 20.85
C GLN A 223 24.78 11.12 22.17
N ALA A 224 24.08 10.25 22.92
CA ALA A 224 24.58 9.70 24.15
C ALA A 224 25.65 8.62 23.87
N LYS A 225 26.62 8.49 24.80
CA LYS A 225 27.72 7.52 24.68
C LYS A 225 27.25 6.14 25.15
N TYR A 226 26.83 5.29 24.21
CA TYR A 226 26.49 3.90 24.47
C TYR A 226 27.55 2.93 23.89
N ASN A 227 27.38 1.63 24.16
CA ASN A 227 28.12 0.60 23.43
C ASN A 227 27.71 0.58 21.94
N VAL A 228 28.47 -0.15 21.12
CA VAL A 228 28.27 -0.18 19.66
C VAL A 228 26.89 -0.72 19.29
N GLU A 229 26.44 -1.79 19.96
CA GLU A 229 25.13 -2.43 19.71
C GLU A 229 23.96 -1.46 19.95
N THR A 230 23.92 -0.80 21.11
CA THR A 230 22.88 0.18 21.44
C THR A 230 22.94 1.40 20.53
N SER A 231 24.15 1.86 20.18
CA SER A 231 24.34 2.99 19.25
C SER A 231 23.81 2.67 17.85
N ASN A 232 24.00 1.42 17.40
CA ASN A 232 23.46 0.92 16.15
C ASN A 232 21.94 0.80 16.20
N ALA A 233 21.40 0.22 17.27
CA ALA A 233 19.96 0.11 17.50
C ALA A 233 19.25 1.47 17.43
N PHE A 234 19.82 2.53 18.02
CA PHE A 234 19.25 3.88 17.89
C PHE A 234 19.42 4.51 16.50
N THR A 235 20.51 4.18 15.80
CA THR A 235 20.71 4.64 14.41
C THR A 235 19.72 3.94 13.48
N GLU A 236 19.42 2.68 13.73
CA GLU A 236 18.38 1.89 13.05
C GLU A 236 16.98 2.44 13.34
N MET A 237 16.67 2.80 14.58
CA MET A 237 15.43 3.49 14.92
C MET A 237 15.28 4.83 14.18
N LEU A 238 16.34 5.63 14.05
CA LEU A 238 16.31 6.86 13.24
C LEU A 238 16.09 6.55 11.76
N TYR A 239 16.77 5.54 11.22
CA TYR A 239 16.59 5.08 9.85
C TYR A 239 15.12 4.68 9.58
N TRP A 240 14.56 3.82 10.43
CA TRP A 240 13.15 3.42 10.38
C TRP A 240 12.23 4.63 10.46
N PHE A 241 12.47 5.55 11.40
CA PHE A 241 11.66 6.75 11.57
C PHE A 241 11.63 7.61 10.30
N TYR A 242 12.79 7.87 9.69
CA TYR A 242 12.85 8.67 8.46
C TYR A 242 12.20 7.97 7.27
N LEU A 243 12.27 6.64 7.18
CA LEU A 243 11.53 5.88 6.17
C LEU A 243 10.03 6.06 6.32
N GLN A 244 9.50 5.99 7.54
CA GLN A 244 8.05 6.20 7.78
C GLN A 244 7.59 7.61 7.39
N GLN A 245 8.47 8.60 7.49
CA GLN A 245 8.19 9.99 7.08
C GLN A 245 8.42 10.24 5.59
N GLY A 246 8.82 9.23 4.82
CA GLY A 246 9.20 9.39 3.40
C GLY A 246 10.43 10.27 3.19
N ASN A 247 11.27 10.46 4.22
CA ASN A 247 12.47 11.29 4.13
C ASN A 247 13.70 10.42 3.81
N TYR A 248 13.82 10.04 2.55
CA TYR A 248 14.85 9.11 2.08
C TYR A 248 16.27 9.72 2.18
N ASP A 249 16.42 11.04 2.07
CA ASP A 249 17.73 11.70 2.18
C ASP A 249 18.32 11.56 3.59
N LEU A 250 17.50 11.82 4.62
CA LEU A 250 17.94 11.63 6.01
C LEU A 250 18.10 10.14 6.35
N ALA A 251 17.23 9.27 5.81
CA ALA A 251 17.39 7.82 5.95
C ALA A 251 18.73 7.35 5.35
N PHE A 252 19.15 7.91 4.21
CA PHE A 252 20.43 7.58 3.58
C PHE A 252 21.63 7.94 4.46
N VAL A 253 21.59 9.10 5.13
CA VAL A 253 22.65 9.49 6.08
C VAL A 253 22.78 8.45 7.21
N GLN A 254 21.65 7.97 7.76
CA GLN A 254 21.67 6.96 8.83
C GLN A 254 22.10 5.58 8.32
N ALA A 255 21.61 5.15 7.15
CA ALA A 255 21.99 3.88 6.53
C ALA A 255 23.50 3.84 6.22
N LYS A 256 24.07 4.95 5.75
CA LYS A 256 25.51 5.10 5.56
C LYS A 256 26.29 4.98 6.88
N ALA A 257 25.79 5.61 7.95
CA ALA A 257 26.43 5.48 9.26
C ALA A 257 26.42 4.04 9.80
N LEU A 258 25.33 3.29 9.58
CA LEU A 258 25.23 1.87 9.93
C LEU A 258 26.19 1.01 9.10
N ASP A 259 26.24 1.23 7.79
CA ASP A 259 27.09 0.48 6.88
C ASP A 259 28.59 0.68 7.20
N ILE A 260 29.00 1.91 7.52
CA ILE A 260 30.39 2.21 7.91
C ILE A 260 30.77 1.47 9.22
N ARG A 261 29.85 1.35 10.18
CA ARG A 261 30.12 0.72 11.48
C ARG A 261 30.12 -0.81 11.41
N ASN A 262 29.20 -1.38 10.64
CA ASN A 262 28.93 -2.83 10.65
C ASN A 262 29.51 -3.56 9.44
N PHE A 263 29.98 -2.81 8.43
CA PHE A 263 30.53 -3.35 7.18
C PHE A 263 29.55 -4.32 6.49
N ASN A 264 28.29 -3.92 6.37
CA ASN A 264 27.18 -4.73 5.82
C ASN A 264 27.19 -4.84 4.28
N GLU A 265 28.36 -4.66 3.64
CA GLU A 265 28.57 -4.67 2.18
C GLU A 265 27.53 -3.82 1.39
N GLY A 266 26.99 -2.76 1.99
CA GLY A 266 26.01 -1.88 1.36
C GLY A 266 24.59 -2.45 1.17
N GLN A 267 24.24 -3.62 1.73
CA GLN A 267 22.92 -4.24 1.52
C GLN A 267 21.76 -3.30 1.87
N LEU A 268 21.80 -2.72 3.07
CA LEU A 268 20.79 -1.77 3.56
C LEU A 268 20.64 -0.55 2.64
N ILE A 269 21.74 -0.08 2.06
CA ILE A 269 21.77 1.10 1.20
C ILE A 269 21.19 0.78 -0.18
N VAL A 270 21.47 -0.41 -0.71
CA VAL A 270 20.83 -0.88 -1.96
C VAL A 270 19.32 -0.99 -1.76
N ASP A 271 18.87 -1.56 -0.64
CA ASP A 271 17.44 -1.70 -0.36
C ASP A 271 16.76 -0.33 -0.20
N LEU A 272 17.41 0.62 0.51
CA LEU A 272 16.95 2.01 0.57
C LEU A 272 16.87 2.66 -0.81
N GLY A 273 17.88 2.46 -1.66
CA GLY A 273 17.90 3.00 -3.03
C GLY A 273 16.74 2.47 -3.87
N VAL A 274 16.39 1.18 -3.73
CA VAL A 274 15.24 0.59 -4.41
C VAL A 274 13.92 1.18 -3.91
N LEU A 275 13.79 1.43 -2.61
CA LEU A 275 12.62 2.10 -2.05
C LEU A 275 12.50 3.55 -2.52
N ALA A 276 13.61 4.31 -2.52
CA ALA A 276 13.66 5.67 -3.02
C ALA A 276 13.31 5.75 -4.52
N LYS A 277 13.79 4.79 -5.33
CA LYS A 277 13.44 4.67 -6.76
C LYS A 277 11.94 4.48 -6.95
N LYS A 278 11.31 3.60 -6.15
CA LYS A 278 9.85 3.36 -6.19
C LYS A 278 9.04 4.60 -5.78
N ALA A 279 9.58 5.42 -4.89
CA ALA A 279 9.00 6.70 -4.48
C ALA A 279 9.37 7.86 -5.43
N GLU A 280 9.93 7.57 -6.61
CA GLU A 280 10.37 8.55 -7.62
C GLU A 280 11.44 9.56 -7.13
N MET A 281 12.08 9.27 -6.00
CA MET A 281 13.20 10.06 -5.47
C MET A 281 14.52 9.63 -6.11
N PHE A 282 14.63 9.89 -7.42
CA PHE A 282 15.74 9.41 -8.25
C PHE A 282 17.12 9.90 -7.80
N GLN A 283 17.22 11.12 -7.26
CA GLN A 283 18.51 11.67 -6.79
C GLN A 283 19.07 10.90 -5.59
N THR A 284 18.22 10.63 -4.60
CA THR A 284 18.60 9.85 -3.42
C THR A 284 18.91 8.40 -3.81
N ALA A 285 18.10 7.80 -4.68
CA ALA A 285 18.34 6.45 -5.20
C ALA A 285 19.70 6.35 -5.91
N GLU A 286 20.02 7.31 -6.79
CA GLU A 286 21.32 7.42 -7.46
C GLU A 286 22.46 7.50 -6.44
N ALA A 287 22.35 8.38 -5.44
CA ALA A 287 23.35 8.54 -4.38
C ALA A 287 23.58 7.25 -3.57
N CYS A 288 22.52 6.48 -3.28
CA CYS A 288 22.61 5.19 -2.60
C CYS A 288 23.45 4.20 -3.40
N PHE A 289 23.14 3.98 -4.67
CA PHE A 289 23.86 3.01 -5.49
C PHE A 289 25.30 3.45 -5.80
N ASP A 290 25.50 4.74 -6.06
CA ASP A 290 26.83 5.32 -6.27
C ASP A 290 27.74 5.13 -5.06
N TYR A 291 27.19 5.27 -3.85
CA TYR A 291 27.94 5.01 -2.62
C TYR A 291 28.44 3.57 -2.58
N VAL A 292 27.56 2.58 -2.79
CA VAL A 292 27.92 1.16 -2.72
C VAL A 292 28.96 0.80 -3.78
N ILE A 293 28.84 1.32 -5.00
CA ILE A 293 29.80 1.09 -6.08
C ILE A 293 31.20 1.65 -5.72
N LYS A 294 31.26 2.82 -5.07
CA LYS A 294 32.52 3.48 -4.70
C LYS A 294 33.17 2.86 -3.45
N THR A 295 32.39 2.46 -2.45
CA THR A 295 32.92 1.99 -1.16
C THR A 295 33.13 0.49 -1.10
N HIS A 296 32.34 -0.30 -1.84
CA HIS A 296 32.36 -1.76 -1.79
C HIS A 296 32.67 -2.40 -3.16
N PRO A 297 33.85 -2.14 -3.76
CA PRO A 297 34.20 -2.58 -5.12
C PRO A 297 34.37 -4.10 -5.27
N ALA A 298 34.43 -4.85 -4.17
CA ALA A 298 34.47 -6.32 -4.16
C ALA A 298 33.30 -6.94 -3.38
N GLY A 299 32.31 -6.13 -2.98
CA GLY A 299 31.17 -6.59 -2.20
C GLY A 299 30.19 -7.41 -3.04
N THR A 300 29.46 -8.31 -2.40
CA THR A 300 28.45 -9.16 -3.06
C THR A 300 27.34 -8.34 -3.73
N ASN A 301 27.08 -7.13 -3.23
CA ASN A 301 26.05 -6.22 -3.72
C ASN A 301 26.46 -5.33 -4.89
N LEU A 302 27.72 -5.37 -5.35
CA LEU A 302 28.19 -4.48 -6.41
C LEU A 302 27.38 -4.62 -7.70
N ILE A 303 27.14 -5.85 -8.15
CA ILE A 303 26.40 -6.12 -9.40
C ILE A 303 24.97 -5.60 -9.28
N ARG A 304 24.32 -5.87 -8.14
CA ARG A 304 22.96 -5.38 -7.87
C ARG A 304 22.93 -3.85 -7.86
N ALA A 305 23.87 -3.18 -7.20
CA ALA A 305 23.97 -1.73 -7.18
C ALA A 305 24.17 -1.14 -8.57
N LYS A 306 25.05 -1.73 -9.41
CA LYS A 306 25.24 -1.31 -10.81
C LYS A 306 23.94 -1.43 -11.62
N PHE A 307 23.21 -2.55 -11.49
CA PHE A 307 21.95 -2.77 -12.19
C PHE A 307 20.86 -1.80 -11.75
N GLU A 308 20.71 -1.61 -10.45
CA GLU A 308 19.70 -0.70 -9.92
C GLU A 308 20.02 0.76 -10.22
N LEU A 309 21.30 1.15 -10.27
CA LEU A 309 21.72 2.48 -10.73
C LEU A 309 21.29 2.71 -12.18
N LEU A 310 21.59 1.78 -13.09
CA LEU A 310 21.19 1.89 -14.49
C LEU A 310 19.66 1.96 -14.63
N SER A 311 18.93 1.08 -13.94
CA SER A 311 17.47 1.09 -13.91
C SER A 311 16.90 2.41 -13.36
N THR A 312 17.54 3.02 -12.36
CA THR A 312 17.15 4.32 -11.78
C THR A 312 17.35 5.45 -12.79
N LEU A 313 18.51 5.48 -13.45
CA LEU A 313 18.80 6.47 -14.48
C LEU A 313 17.86 6.32 -15.67
N TYR A 314 17.57 5.08 -16.08
CA TYR A 314 16.56 4.77 -17.09
C TYR A 314 15.18 5.29 -16.70
N ALA A 315 14.68 4.99 -15.50
CA ALA A 315 13.40 5.48 -15.02
C ALA A 315 13.35 7.03 -14.98
N LYS A 316 14.41 7.68 -14.54
CA LYS A 316 14.58 9.14 -14.56
C LYS A 316 14.48 9.70 -15.99
N THR A 317 15.05 9.01 -16.98
CA THR A 317 14.97 9.42 -18.40
C THR A 317 13.58 9.27 -19.02
N LEU A 318 12.77 8.35 -18.48
CA LEU A 318 11.38 8.17 -18.91
C LEU A 318 10.45 9.19 -18.27
N ALA A 319 10.69 9.55 -17.00
CA ALA A 319 9.84 10.44 -16.23
C ALA A 319 9.94 11.93 -16.64
N GLY A 320 11.06 12.37 -17.23
CA GLY A 320 11.33 13.79 -17.45
C GLY A 320 11.94 14.16 -18.81
N LYS A 321 12.12 15.46 -19.05
CA LYS A 321 12.94 15.97 -20.15
C LYS A 321 14.42 15.82 -19.78
N THR A 322 15.01 14.69 -20.14
CA THR A 322 16.46 14.46 -20.06
C THR A 322 17.16 15.14 -21.23
N VAL A 323 18.33 15.72 -20.97
CA VAL A 323 19.17 16.29 -22.04
C VAL A 323 19.78 15.14 -22.84
N GLU A 324 19.87 15.28 -24.16
CA GLU A 324 20.43 14.23 -25.03
C GLU A 324 21.83 13.78 -24.56
N SER A 325 22.66 14.69 -24.05
CA SER A 325 23.97 14.38 -23.47
C SER A 325 23.91 13.42 -22.28
N GLU A 326 22.87 13.51 -21.44
CA GLU A 326 22.67 12.60 -20.30
C GLU A 326 22.29 11.20 -20.78
N VAL A 327 21.48 11.11 -21.85
CA VAL A 327 21.10 9.84 -22.47
C VAL A 327 22.30 9.18 -23.13
N ILE A 328 23.18 9.95 -23.79
CA ILE A 328 24.43 9.44 -24.36
C ILE A 328 25.34 8.90 -23.26
N SER A 329 25.53 9.64 -22.16
CA SER A 329 26.33 9.13 -21.02
C SER A 329 25.72 7.86 -20.41
N LEU A 330 24.39 7.76 -20.37
CA LEU A 330 23.71 6.55 -19.92
C LEU A 330 23.97 5.36 -20.87
N GLU A 331 23.87 5.57 -22.18
CA GLU A 331 24.22 4.56 -23.20
C GLU A 331 25.64 4.02 -22.98
N GLU A 332 26.62 4.91 -22.78
CA GLU A 332 28.02 4.53 -22.52
C GLU A 332 28.15 3.66 -21.26
N ARG A 333 27.43 4.00 -20.18
CA ARG A 333 27.43 3.21 -18.93
C ARG A 333 26.81 1.82 -19.13
N TYR A 334 25.72 1.72 -19.89
CA TYR A 334 25.13 0.43 -20.25
C TYR A 334 26.12 -0.42 -21.05
N VAL A 335 26.71 0.14 -22.10
CA VAL A 335 27.68 -0.56 -22.96
C VAL A 335 28.89 -1.02 -22.15
N ALA A 336 29.42 -0.19 -21.25
CA ALA A 336 30.53 -0.57 -20.37
C ALA A 336 30.17 -1.72 -19.42
N THR A 337 28.99 -1.64 -18.78
CA THR A 337 28.52 -2.67 -17.83
C THR A 337 28.25 -4.00 -18.53
N ILE A 338 27.64 -3.97 -19.72
CA ILE A 338 27.38 -5.16 -20.52
C ILE A 338 28.69 -5.77 -21.03
N SER A 339 29.68 -4.95 -21.40
CA SER A 339 30.99 -5.42 -21.84
C SER A 339 31.79 -6.08 -20.71
N GLU A 340 31.64 -5.58 -19.47
CA GLU A 340 32.26 -6.15 -18.26
C GLU A 340 31.63 -7.51 -17.88
N LEU A 341 30.30 -7.60 -17.90
CA LEU A 341 29.57 -8.78 -17.41
C LEU A 341 29.26 -9.83 -18.49
N GLY A 342 29.39 -9.46 -19.76
CA GLY A 342 29.08 -10.30 -20.91
C GLY A 342 27.59 -10.46 -21.20
N LEU A 343 27.29 -11.08 -22.34
CA LEU A 343 25.92 -11.40 -22.78
C LEU A 343 25.43 -12.66 -22.05
N SER A 344 24.50 -12.49 -21.11
CA SER A 344 23.93 -13.58 -20.32
C SER A 344 22.48 -13.30 -19.95
N VAL A 345 21.79 -14.30 -19.39
CA VAL A 345 20.41 -14.14 -18.90
C VAL A 345 20.31 -13.03 -17.84
N ARG A 346 21.37 -12.79 -17.06
CA ARG A 346 21.40 -11.75 -16.02
C ARG A 346 21.44 -10.33 -16.58
N THR A 347 22.13 -10.13 -17.71
CA THR A 347 22.26 -8.81 -18.36
C THR A 347 21.15 -8.54 -19.37
N PHE A 348 20.24 -9.50 -19.58
CA PHE A 348 19.19 -9.43 -20.59
C PHE A 348 18.27 -8.21 -20.46
N ASN A 349 17.82 -7.89 -19.25
CA ASN A 349 16.95 -6.72 -19.05
C ASN A 349 17.69 -5.41 -19.39
N LEU A 350 18.98 -5.32 -19.10
CA LEU A 350 19.80 -4.17 -19.47
C LEU A 350 19.92 -4.03 -21.00
N LEU A 351 20.00 -5.14 -21.75
CA LEU A 351 20.02 -5.11 -23.22
C LEU A 351 18.72 -4.52 -23.78
N ARG A 352 17.58 -4.86 -23.19
CA ARG A 352 16.27 -4.33 -23.60
C ARG A 352 16.14 -2.84 -23.32
N GLU A 353 16.54 -2.40 -22.12
CA GLU A 353 16.57 -0.98 -21.75
C GLU A 353 17.51 -0.17 -22.66
N LEU A 354 18.72 -0.71 -22.95
CA LEU A 354 19.66 -0.09 -23.87
C LEU A 354 19.09 0.03 -25.29
N ALA A 355 18.45 -1.02 -25.81
CA ALA A 355 17.81 -0.99 -27.12
C ALA A 355 16.70 0.07 -27.19
N TYR A 356 15.90 0.19 -26.13
CA TYR A 356 14.88 1.24 -26.05
C TYR A 356 15.48 2.64 -26.10
N LEU A 357 16.52 2.91 -25.30
CA LEU A 357 17.21 4.21 -25.31
C LEU A 357 17.80 4.53 -26.69
N GLN A 358 18.46 3.55 -27.31
CA GLN A 358 19.03 3.68 -28.63
C GLN A 358 17.96 4.01 -29.68
N ALA A 359 16.85 3.28 -29.71
CA ALA A 359 15.80 3.48 -30.71
C ALA A 359 15.03 4.79 -30.52
N TYR A 360 14.49 5.02 -29.32
CA TYR A 360 13.48 6.06 -29.09
C TYR A 360 14.04 7.38 -28.57
N LYS A 361 15.27 7.39 -28.00
CA LYS A 361 15.87 8.60 -27.43
C LYS A 361 17.08 9.10 -28.21
N LEU A 362 17.85 8.20 -28.84
CA LEU A 362 19.09 8.54 -29.55
C LEU A 362 18.97 8.43 -31.08
N ASN A 363 17.81 8.06 -31.62
CA ASN A 363 17.59 7.83 -33.06
C ASN A 363 18.57 6.80 -33.68
N LYS A 364 19.06 5.84 -32.88
CA LYS A 364 19.95 4.74 -33.28
C LYS A 364 19.17 3.42 -33.41
N ALA A 365 18.05 3.44 -34.13
CA ALA A 365 17.15 2.28 -34.23
C ALA A 365 17.82 1.04 -34.84
N ASP A 366 18.75 1.20 -35.79
CA ASP A 366 19.47 0.05 -36.38
C ASP A 366 20.38 -0.66 -35.36
N ASN A 367 21.05 0.11 -34.49
CA ASN A 367 21.84 -0.46 -33.40
C ASN A 367 20.95 -1.22 -32.42
N ALA A 368 19.79 -0.66 -32.07
CA ALA A 368 18.82 -1.31 -31.19
C ALA A 368 18.29 -2.62 -31.78
N LYS A 369 17.94 -2.63 -33.08
CA LYS A 369 17.50 -3.85 -33.79
C LYS A 369 18.58 -4.93 -33.76
N LEU A 370 19.84 -4.57 -34.02
CA LEU A 370 20.97 -5.49 -34.00
C LEU A 370 21.20 -6.06 -32.58
N LEU A 371 21.16 -5.20 -31.57
CA LEU A 371 21.30 -5.58 -30.17
C LEU A 371 20.23 -6.58 -29.72
N LEU A 372 18.96 -6.34 -30.05
CA LEU A 372 17.86 -7.25 -29.72
C LEU A 372 17.93 -8.57 -30.47
N LYS A 373 18.39 -8.57 -31.73
CA LYS A 373 18.66 -9.82 -32.47
C LYS A 373 19.75 -10.65 -31.79
N GLN A 374 20.85 -10.02 -31.36
CA GLN A 374 21.90 -10.70 -30.59
C GLN A 374 21.40 -11.20 -29.23
N ALA A 375 20.55 -10.43 -28.54
CA ALA A 375 19.99 -10.82 -27.26
C ALA A 375 19.11 -12.09 -27.34
N GLN A 376 18.46 -12.34 -28.48
CA GLN A 376 17.66 -13.56 -28.70
C GLN A 376 18.51 -14.83 -28.85
N GLU A 377 19.80 -14.70 -29.20
CA GLU A 377 20.71 -15.82 -29.40
C GLU A 377 21.40 -16.29 -28.10
N ILE A 378 21.13 -15.62 -26.97
CA ILE A 378 21.67 -15.99 -25.66
C ILE A 378 21.19 -17.39 -25.25
N LYS A 379 22.15 -18.30 -25.05
CA LYS A 379 21.87 -19.68 -24.65
C LYS A 379 21.23 -19.73 -23.26
N GLY A 380 20.18 -20.54 -23.13
CA GLY A 380 19.46 -20.73 -21.86
C GLY A 380 18.46 -19.64 -21.51
N LEU A 381 18.14 -18.74 -22.44
CA LEU A 381 17.12 -17.71 -22.24
C LEU A 381 15.71 -18.35 -22.21
N PRO A 382 14.89 -18.07 -21.18
CA PRO A 382 13.50 -18.51 -21.14
C PRO A 382 12.70 -18.03 -22.35
N VAL A 383 11.76 -18.85 -22.82
CA VAL A 383 10.89 -18.52 -23.96
C VAL A 383 10.10 -17.23 -23.71
N SER A 384 9.67 -16.97 -22.48
CA SER A 384 9.00 -15.72 -22.09
C SER A 384 9.85 -14.47 -22.36
N LEU A 385 11.15 -14.53 -22.04
CA LEU A 385 12.08 -13.42 -22.29
C LEU A 385 12.39 -13.25 -23.78
N ILE A 386 12.52 -14.37 -24.52
CA ILE A 386 12.66 -14.33 -25.98
C ILE A 386 11.46 -13.60 -26.61
N ASN A 387 10.24 -13.95 -26.18
CA ASN A 387 9.02 -13.33 -26.69
C ASN A 387 8.92 -11.84 -26.31
N ALA A 388 9.33 -11.46 -25.10
CA ALA A 388 9.41 -10.04 -24.72
C ALA A 388 10.39 -9.25 -25.61
N CYS A 389 11.55 -9.82 -25.93
CA CYS A 389 12.51 -9.18 -26.85
C CYS A 389 11.99 -9.10 -28.29
N ARG A 390 11.22 -10.10 -28.75
CA ARG A 390 10.54 -10.04 -30.05
C ARG A 390 9.49 -8.95 -30.11
N MET A 391 8.75 -8.73 -29.01
CA MET A 391 7.80 -7.60 -28.90
C MET A 391 8.52 -6.27 -29.02
N ASP A 392 9.62 -6.06 -28.28
CA ASP A 392 10.42 -4.83 -28.38
C ASP A 392 10.97 -4.61 -29.80
N LEU A 393 11.46 -5.68 -30.43
CA LEU A 393 11.97 -5.62 -31.81
C LEU A 393 10.85 -5.25 -32.80
N ALA A 394 9.66 -5.83 -32.65
CA ALA A 394 8.51 -5.53 -33.48
C ALA A 394 8.05 -4.07 -33.30
N ASP A 395 8.03 -3.56 -32.06
CA ASP A 395 7.70 -2.17 -31.77
C ASP A 395 8.71 -1.20 -32.43
N ILE A 396 10.01 -1.53 -32.38
CA ILE A 396 11.06 -0.74 -33.05
C ILE A 396 10.89 -0.78 -34.57
N LEU A 397 10.47 -1.91 -35.16
CA LEU A 397 10.18 -2.01 -36.59
C LEU A 397 8.98 -1.14 -37.00
N VAL A 398 7.92 -1.08 -36.18
CA VAL A 398 6.82 -0.13 -36.41
C VAL A 398 7.34 1.31 -36.33
N PHE A 399 8.21 1.61 -35.36
CA PHE A 399 8.83 2.92 -35.20
C PHE A 399 9.70 3.33 -36.41
N THR A 400 10.45 2.39 -37.00
CA THR A 400 11.23 2.67 -38.23
C THR A 400 10.39 2.69 -39.50
N GLY A 401 9.16 2.15 -39.46
CA GLY A 401 8.25 2.06 -40.61
C GLY A 401 8.32 0.72 -41.36
N GLU A 402 9.01 -0.28 -40.81
CA GLU A 402 9.11 -1.66 -41.31
C GLU A 402 7.88 -2.49 -40.85
N VAL A 403 6.70 -1.99 -41.19
CA VAL A 403 5.39 -2.43 -40.66
C VAL A 403 5.10 -3.91 -40.95
N TYR A 404 5.51 -4.43 -42.11
CA TYR A 404 5.28 -5.83 -42.48
C TYR A 404 6.13 -6.82 -41.65
N ASP A 405 7.39 -6.49 -41.40
CA ASP A 405 8.26 -7.32 -40.56
C ASP A 405 7.78 -7.33 -39.11
N ALA A 406 7.24 -6.19 -38.63
CA ALA A 406 6.60 -6.10 -37.32
C ALA A 406 5.38 -7.05 -37.21
N ILE A 407 4.50 -7.07 -38.22
CA ILE A 407 3.33 -7.98 -38.24
C ILE A 407 3.75 -9.44 -38.09
N LEU A 408 4.81 -9.86 -38.79
CA LEU A 408 5.30 -11.24 -38.72
C LEU A 408 5.82 -11.60 -37.32
N LEU A 409 6.55 -10.68 -36.67
CA LEU A 409 7.02 -10.88 -35.31
C LEU A 409 5.87 -10.93 -34.30
N PHE A 410 4.91 -10.00 -34.38
CA PHE A 410 3.73 -10.03 -33.51
C PHE A 410 2.91 -11.30 -33.70
N ALA A 411 2.69 -11.74 -34.94
CA ALA A 411 1.99 -12.98 -35.25
C ALA A 411 2.72 -14.21 -34.66
N ARG A 412 4.05 -14.20 -34.67
CA ARG A 412 4.84 -15.27 -34.03
C ARG A 412 4.64 -15.29 -32.52
N VAL A 413 4.72 -14.14 -31.85
CA VAL A 413 4.51 -14.04 -30.40
C VAL A 413 3.09 -14.44 -30.03
N GLU A 414 2.08 -13.98 -30.75
CA GLU A 414 0.68 -14.39 -30.55
C GLU A 414 0.51 -15.91 -30.65
N ASN A 415 1.03 -16.53 -31.73
CA ASN A 415 0.87 -17.96 -31.97
C ASN A 415 1.54 -18.83 -30.90
N GLU A 416 2.68 -18.38 -30.37
CA GLU A 416 3.42 -19.07 -29.32
C GLU A 416 2.82 -18.84 -27.91
N ASN A 417 1.89 -17.87 -27.73
CA ASN A 417 1.39 -17.43 -26.42
C ASN A 417 -0.14 -17.20 -26.36
N LYS A 418 -0.95 -18.00 -27.07
CA LYS A 418 -2.39 -17.75 -27.33
C LYS A 418 -3.29 -17.41 -26.14
N GLU A 419 -2.95 -17.89 -24.94
CA GLU A 419 -3.76 -17.72 -23.72
C GLU A 419 -3.03 -16.88 -22.65
N LEU A 420 -1.87 -16.30 -22.99
CA LEU A 420 -1.09 -15.47 -22.09
C LEU A 420 -1.30 -14.00 -22.44
N GLU A 421 -1.10 -13.14 -21.43
CA GLU A 421 -1.23 -11.68 -21.57
C GLU A 421 -0.39 -11.11 -22.73
N ILE A 422 0.88 -11.54 -22.84
CA ILE A 422 1.76 -11.14 -23.95
C ILE A 422 1.22 -11.56 -25.33
N GLY A 423 0.45 -12.65 -25.42
CA GLY A 423 -0.18 -13.09 -26.66
C GLY A 423 -1.36 -12.19 -27.04
N TYR A 424 -2.17 -11.76 -26.06
CA TYR A 424 -3.23 -10.78 -26.28
C TYR A 424 -2.65 -9.41 -26.68
N GLU A 425 -1.56 -8.97 -26.03
CA GLU A 425 -0.85 -7.75 -26.40
C GLU A 425 -0.29 -7.83 -27.82
N ALA A 426 0.35 -8.95 -28.17
CA ALA A 426 0.85 -9.20 -29.53
C ALA A 426 -0.28 -9.16 -30.56
N LYS A 427 -1.43 -9.76 -30.26
CA LYS A 427 -2.61 -9.74 -31.13
C LYS A 427 -3.14 -8.32 -31.33
N PHE A 428 -3.22 -7.52 -30.26
CA PHE A 428 -3.63 -6.12 -30.34
C PHE A 428 -2.66 -5.31 -31.20
N LYS A 429 -1.35 -5.39 -30.91
CA LYS A 429 -0.31 -4.68 -31.67
C LYS A 429 -0.28 -5.11 -33.14
N LYS A 430 -0.46 -6.40 -33.43
CA LYS A 430 -0.60 -6.94 -34.79
C LYS A 430 -1.79 -6.30 -35.52
N ALA A 431 -2.96 -6.24 -34.89
CA ALA A 431 -4.16 -5.61 -35.45
C ALA A 431 -3.98 -4.10 -35.65
N LYS A 432 -3.37 -3.40 -34.69
CA LYS A 432 -3.02 -1.99 -34.79
C LYS A 432 -2.02 -1.72 -35.92
N THR A 433 -1.10 -2.66 -36.15
CA THR A 433 -0.14 -2.58 -37.24
C THR A 433 -0.83 -2.72 -38.62
N ALA A 434 -1.85 -3.58 -38.73
CA ALA A 434 -2.68 -3.65 -39.94
C ALA A 434 -3.58 -2.41 -40.14
N TRP A 435 -4.09 -1.83 -39.06
CA TRP A 435 -4.77 -0.53 -39.08
C TRP A 435 -3.90 0.54 -39.74
N TYR A 436 -2.62 0.64 -39.37
CA TYR A 436 -1.68 1.58 -40.00
C TYR A 436 -1.48 1.34 -41.51
N THR A 437 -1.64 0.10 -41.97
CA THR A 437 -1.56 -0.24 -43.40
C THR A 437 -2.87 -0.03 -44.17
N GLY A 438 -3.97 0.27 -43.47
CA GLY A 438 -5.30 0.48 -44.05
C GLY A 438 -6.08 -0.81 -44.31
N ASP A 439 -5.66 -1.96 -43.77
CA ASP A 439 -6.44 -3.21 -43.81
C ASP A 439 -7.47 -3.22 -42.68
N PHE A 440 -8.46 -2.34 -42.79
CA PHE A 440 -9.47 -2.11 -41.76
C PHE A 440 -10.37 -3.32 -41.49
N PRO A 441 -10.89 -4.04 -42.50
CA PRO A 441 -11.73 -5.22 -42.24
C PRO A 441 -10.99 -6.29 -41.44
N TRP A 442 -9.70 -6.50 -41.76
CA TRP A 442 -8.90 -7.45 -41.00
C TRP A 442 -8.62 -6.94 -39.59
N ALA A 443 -8.18 -5.68 -39.44
CA ALA A 443 -7.89 -5.07 -38.14
C ALA A 443 -9.11 -5.14 -37.21
N GLU A 444 -10.28 -4.71 -37.70
CA GLU A 444 -11.55 -4.75 -36.94
C GLU A 444 -11.88 -6.17 -36.48
N SER A 445 -11.76 -7.16 -37.37
CA SER A 445 -12.04 -8.57 -37.03
C SER A 445 -11.13 -9.06 -35.89
N GLN A 446 -9.86 -8.67 -35.88
CA GLN A 446 -8.91 -9.09 -34.85
C GLN A 446 -9.17 -8.38 -33.53
N LEU A 447 -9.50 -7.08 -33.57
CA LEU A 447 -9.78 -6.26 -32.40
C LEU A 447 -11.07 -6.71 -31.68
N LYS A 448 -12.14 -7.00 -32.42
CA LYS A 448 -13.41 -7.50 -31.83
C LYS A 448 -13.24 -8.81 -31.05
N VAL A 449 -12.31 -9.68 -31.45
CA VAL A 449 -12.01 -10.91 -30.71
C VAL A 449 -11.34 -10.63 -29.35
N LEU A 450 -10.69 -9.48 -29.18
CA LEU A 450 -10.05 -9.10 -27.91
C LEU A 450 -11.05 -8.66 -26.83
N GLN A 451 -12.33 -8.46 -27.18
CA GLN A 451 -13.39 -8.14 -26.22
C GLN A 451 -13.47 -9.18 -25.08
N GLY A 452 -13.22 -10.46 -25.40
CA GLY A 452 -13.24 -11.56 -24.43
C GLY A 452 -11.90 -11.82 -23.71
N SER A 453 -10.89 -10.97 -23.90
CA SER A 453 -9.59 -11.15 -23.24
C SER A 453 -9.66 -10.84 -21.74
N THR A 454 -8.78 -11.47 -20.94
CA THR A 454 -8.73 -11.28 -19.48
C THR A 454 -8.17 -9.92 -19.08
N SER A 455 -7.42 -9.25 -19.96
CA SER A 455 -6.86 -7.92 -19.72
C SER A 455 -7.88 -6.84 -20.10
N LYS A 456 -8.47 -6.20 -19.07
CA LYS A 456 -9.46 -5.13 -19.26
C LYS A 456 -8.91 -3.95 -20.07
N LEU A 457 -7.64 -3.57 -19.86
CA LEU A 457 -7.00 -2.46 -20.56
C LEU A 457 -6.87 -2.74 -22.06
N ILE A 458 -6.32 -3.91 -22.42
CA ILE A 458 -6.18 -4.32 -23.82
C ILE A 458 -7.55 -4.45 -24.50
N SER A 459 -8.54 -4.98 -23.78
CA SER A 459 -9.92 -5.10 -24.28
C SER A 459 -10.53 -3.73 -24.60
N ASN A 460 -10.36 -2.74 -23.69
CA ASN A 460 -10.87 -1.38 -23.90
C ASN A 460 -10.19 -0.68 -25.09
N ASP A 461 -8.85 -0.67 -25.14
CA ASP A 461 -8.10 -0.07 -26.25
C ASP A 461 -8.45 -0.72 -27.60
N ALA A 462 -8.67 -2.04 -27.61
CA ALA A 462 -9.07 -2.77 -28.80
C ALA A 462 -10.48 -2.41 -29.26
N LEU A 463 -11.41 -2.26 -28.33
CA LEU A 463 -12.79 -1.87 -28.62
C LEU A 463 -12.88 -0.44 -29.14
N GLU A 464 -12.12 0.49 -28.57
CA GLU A 464 -12.05 1.88 -29.05
C GLU A 464 -11.56 1.93 -30.51
N LEU A 465 -10.45 1.26 -30.82
CA LEU A 465 -9.95 1.21 -32.20
C LEU A 465 -10.91 0.48 -33.16
N ALA A 466 -11.60 -0.57 -32.70
CA ALA A 466 -12.61 -1.26 -33.50
C ALA A 466 -13.83 -0.37 -33.78
N LEU A 467 -14.21 0.46 -32.81
CA LEU A 467 -15.32 1.39 -32.95
C LEU A 467 -15.00 2.45 -34.01
N ILE A 468 -13.82 3.07 -33.92
CA ILE A 468 -13.32 4.04 -34.92
C ILE A 468 -13.41 3.46 -36.32
N ILE A 469 -12.97 2.21 -36.51
CA ILE A 469 -13.09 1.52 -37.81
C ILE A 469 -14.56 1.39 -38.21
N SER A 470 -15.40 0.84 -37.34
CA SER A 470 -16.79 0.51 -37.67
C SER A 470 -17.65 1.72 -38.02
N GLU A 471 -17.42 2.87 -37.38
CA GLU A 471 -18.18 4.10 -37.60
C GLU A 471 -17.78 4.80 -38.90
N ASN A 472 -16.53 4.59 -39.35
CA ASN A 472 -15.92 5.31 -40.47
C ASN A 472 -15.73 4.46 -41.74
N MET A 473 -16.39 3.29 -41.84
CA MET A 473 -16.28 2.37 -42.99
C MET A 473 -17.50 2.38 -43.95
N ASN A 474 -18.53 3.19 -43.68
CA ASN A 474 -19.82 3.08 -44.40
C ASN A 474 -19.89 3.77 -45.78
N TYR A 475 -18.90 4.60 -46.16
CA TYR A 475 -18.89 5.34 -47.43
C TYR A 475 -17.46 5.52 -47.99
N ASP A 476 -17.28 5.40 -49.32
CA ASP A 476 -15.97 5.48 -50.00
C ASP A 476 -15.17 6.77 -49.68
N SER A 477 -15.84 7.91 -49.52
CA SER A 477 -15.19 9.18 -49.14
C SER A 477 -14.66 9.19 -47.71
N VAL A 478 -15.30 8.42 -46.81
CA VAL A 478 -14.92 8.29 -45.40
C VAL A 478 -13.77 7.30 -45.25
N GLU A 479 -13.71 6.26 -46.09
CA GLU A 479 -12.58 5.31 -46.09
C GLU A 479 -11.24 5.99 -46.43
N LEU A 480 -11.23 6.94 -47.38
CA LEU A 480 -10.02 7.71 -47.71
C LEU A 480 -9.58 8.64 -46.56
N ALA A 481 -10.54 9.21 -45.84
CA ALA A 481 -10.27 10.01 -44.65
C ALA A 481 -9.69 9.13 -43.53
N LEU A 482 -10.25 7.93 -43.32
CA LEU A 482 -9.79 6.95 -42.36
C LEU A 482 -8.36 6.46 -42.65
N LYS A 483 -8.02 6.18 -43.93
CA LYS A 483 -6.64 5.85 -44.35
C LYS A 483 -5.67 6.98 -44.06
N SER A 484 -6.09 8.22 -44.28
CA SER A 484 -5.27 9.40 -43.97
C SER A 484 -5.05 9.52 -42.46
N TYR A 485 -6.09 9.30 -41.65
CA TYR A 485 -6.03 9.31 -40.20
C TYR A 485 -5.10 8.20 -39.67
N ALA A 486 -5.25 6.96 -40.11
CA ALA A 486 -4.39 5.84 -39.72
C ALA A 486 -2.90 6.10 -40.07
N ARG A 487 -2.64 6.77 -41.19
CA ARG A 487 -1.27 7.20 -41.56
C ARG A 487 -0.73 8.29 -40.64
N ALA A 488 -1.57 9.26 -40.24
CA ALA A 488 -1.19 10.26 -39.26
C ALA A 488 -0.87 9.63 -37.91
N ASP A 489 -1.72 8.70 -37.44
CA ASP A 489 -1.52 7.93 -36.21
C ASP A 489 -0.18 7.15 -36.22
N LEU A 490 0.14 6.49 -37.35
CA LEU A 490 1.46 5.86 -37.52
C LEU A 490 2.61 6.88 -37.39
N LEU A 491 2.51 8.06 -37.99
CA LEU A 491 3.54 9.09 -37.86
C LEU A 491 3.69 9.58 -36.42
N VAL A 492 2.57 9.69 -35.68
CA VAL A 492 2.60 9.99 -34.24
C VAL A 492 3.28 8.88 -33.45
N GLN A 493 3.05 7.61 -33.78
CA GLN A 493 3.73 6.47 -33.18
C GLN A 493 5.25 6.48 -33.45
N ARG A 494 5.66 7.06 -34.59
CA ARG A 494 7.06 7.22 -35.02
C ARG A 494 7.71 8.51 -34.52
N ASN A 495 7.02 9.29 -33.68
CA ASN A 495 7.44 10.62 -33.21
C ASN A 495 7.68 11.66 -34.33
N LEU A 496 7.09 11.44 -35.51
CA LEU A 496 7.12 12.35 -36.66
C LEU A 496 5.92 13.30 -36.60
N TYR A 497 5.88 14.12 -35.54
CA TYR A 497 4.70 14.93 -35.22
C TYR A 497 4.41 16.01 -36.25
N LYS A 498 5.44 16.60 -36.87
CA LYS A 498 5.25 17.65 -37.88
C LYS A 498 4.59 17.10 -39.13
N GLU A 499 5.04 15.93 -39.58
CA GLU A 499 4.48 15.22 -40.72
C GLU A 499 3.06 14.73 -40.43
N ALA A 500 2.80 14.23 -39.22
CA ALA A 500 1.46 13.87 -38.78
C ALA A 500 0.50 15.07 -38.85
N TRP A 501 0.98 16.26 -38.47
CA TRP A 501 0.22 17.50 -38.52
C TRP A 501 -0.23 17.91 -39.90
N ILE A 502 0.66 17.82 -40.88
CA ILE A 502 0.34 18.12 -42.27
C ILE A 502 -0.78 17.19 -42.78
N ILE A 503 -0.75 15.92 -42.39
CA ILE A 503 -1.81 14.97 -42.77
C ILE A 503 -3.14 15.36 -42.10
N LEU A 504 -3.13 15.64 -40.79
CA LEU A 504 -4.35 15.98 -40.05
C LEU A 504 -5.01 17.27 -40.54
N ASP A 505 -4.23 18.31 -40.83
CA ASP A 505 -4.74 19.55 -41.45
C ASP A 505 -5.40 19.27 -42.81
N SER A 506 -4.82 18.36 -43.58
CA SER A 506 -5.34 17.99 -44.89
C SER A 506 -6.66 17.21 -44.82
N ILE A 507 -6.90 16.46 -43.74
CA ILE A 507 -8.16 15.76 -43.49
C ILE A 507 -9.25 16.77 -43.19
N GLU A 508 -8.99 17.72 -42.30
CA GLU A 508 -9.94 18.77 -41.92
C GLU A 508 -10.35 19.63 -43.12
N ILE A 509 -9.42 19.99 -44.01
CA ILE A 509 -9.73 20.79 -45.21
C ILE A 509 -10.59 20.01 -46.21
N ARG A 510 -10.31 18.72 -46.43
CA ARG A 510 -10.96 17.92 -47.48
C ARG A 510 -12.21 17.17 -47.03
N TYR A 511 -12.34 16.90 -45.73
CA TYR A 511 -13.35 16.03 -45.14
C TYR A 511 -13.99 16.64 -43.89
N ASN A 512 -14.18 17.98 -43.85
CA ASN A 512 -14.71 18.71 -42.69
C ASN A 512 -16.10 18.27 -42.17
N THR A 513 -16.88 17.52 -42.96
CA THR A 513 -18.17 16.94 -42.54
C THR A 513 -18.11 15.45 -42.22
N SER A 514 -16.92 14.86 -42.22
CA SER A 514 -16.74 13.44 -41.91
C SER A 514 -16.83 13.20 -40.40
N SER A 515 -17.34 12.03 -40.02
CA SER A 515 -17.39 11.52 -38.64
C SER A 515 -16.02 11.26 -38.02
N ILE A 516 -14.91 11.47 -38.74
CA ILE A 516 -13.53 11.28 -38.22
C ILE A 516 -12.94 12.57 -37.63
N ILE A 517 -13.66 13.69 -37.67
CA ILE A 517 -13.10 15.01 -37.31
C ILE A 517 -12.84 15.13 -35.79
N ASP A 518 -13.70 14.54 -34.97
CA ASP A 518 -13.47 14.39 -33.53
C ASP A 518 -12.20 13.58 -33.25
N GLU A 519 -11.99 12.46 -33.95
CA GLU A 519 -10.78 11.65 -33.86
C GLU A 519 -9.52 12.44 -34.27
N VAL A 520 -9.63 13.26 -35.31
CA VAL A 520 -8.56 14.18 -35.71
C VAL A 520 -8.23 15.14 -34.56
N ILE A 521 -9.24 15.79 -33.95
CA ILE A 521 -9.07 16.73 -32.82
C ILE A 521 -8.49 16.01 -31.58
N TRP A 522 -8.87 14.77 -31.34
CA TRP A 522 -8.32 13.97 -30.26
C TRP A 522 -6.84 13.68 -30.47
N LEU A 523 -6.48 13.17 -31.66
CA LEU A 523 -5.09 12.93 -32.01
C LEU A 523 -4.26 14.22 -31.97
N ARG A 524 -4.89 15.36 -32.29
CA ARG A 524 -4.30 16.70 -32.11
C ARG A 524 -3.91 17.00 -30.67
N ALA A 525 -4.83 16.77 -29.74
CA ALA A 525 -4.55 16.91 -28.32
C ALA A 525 -3.44 15.95 -27.86
N GLN A 526 -3.46 14.68 -28.32
CA GLN A 526 -2.44 13.69 -27.95
C GLN A 526 -1.03 14.07 -28.45
N ILE A 527 -0.90 14.64 -29.65
CA ILE A 527 0.39 15.15 -30.14
C ILE A 527 0.92 16.24 -29.20
N LYS A 528 0.09 17.22 -28.82
CA LYS A 528 0.50 18.28 -27.89
C LYS A 528 0.84 17.75 -26.50
N PHE A 529 0.11 16.73 -26.04
CA PHE A 529 0.42 16.03 -24.81
C PHE A 529 1.79 15.34 -24.87
N LYS A 530 2.10 14.63 -25.97
CA LYS A 530 3.42 14.00 -26.21
C LYS A 530 4.55 15.01 -26.35
N GLU A 531 4.29 16.19 -26.93
CA GLU A 531 5.24 17.32 -26.94
C GLU A 531 5.40 18.01 -25.56
N GLN A 532 4.62 17.59 -24.55
CA GLN A 532 4.52 18.21 -23.22
C GLN A 532 4.08 19.68 -23.27
N LYS A 533 3.33 20.06 -24.30
CA LYS A 533 2.73 21.38 -24.47
C LYS A 533 1.28 21.34 -23.98
N TYR A 534 1.11 21.09 -22.68
CA TYR A 534 -0.20 20.81 -22.08
C TYR A 534 -1.20 21.97 -22.26
N THR A 535 -0.73 23.22 -22.17
CA THR A 535 -1.58 24.40 -22.38
C THR A 535 -2.09 24.53 -23.81
N GLU A 536 -1.32 24.08 -24.81
CA GLU A 536 -1.74 24.04 -26.21
C GLU A 536 -2.69 22.86 -26.50
N ALA A 537 -2.74 21.83 -25.64
CA ALA A 537 -3.64 20.69 -25.77
C ALA A 537 -5.08 21.03 -25.33
N ILE A 538 -5.23 21.87 -24.30
CA ILE A 538 -6.51 22.29 -23.72
C ILE A 538 -7.55 22.72 -24.75
N PRO A 539 -7.29 23.66 -25.69
CA PRO A 539 -8.32 24.10 -26.64
C PRO A 539 -8.85 22.98 -27.54
N PHE A 540 -8.05 21.95 -27.84
CA PHE A 540 -8.53 20.79 -28.60
C PHE A 540 -9.47 19.92 -27.76
N LEU A 541 -9.13 19.70 -26.49
CA LEU A 541 -9.97 18.92 -25.58
C LEU A 541 -11.26 19.66 -25.20
N GLU A 542 -11.20 20.97 -25.01
CA GLU A 542 -12.38 21.81 -24.79
C GLU A 542 -13.30 21.81 -26.02
N ASN A 543 -12.74 21.76 -27.23
CA ASN A 543 -13.54 21.63 -28.45
C ASN A 543 -14.31 20.30 -28.46
N LEU A 544 -13.65 19.18 -28.14
CA LEU A 544 -14.31 17.88 -28.01
C LEU A 544 -15.41 17.88 -26.95
N ALA A 545 -15.12 18.38 -25.75
CA ALA A 545 -16.06 18.42 -24.65
C ALA A 545 -17.33 19.26 -24.97
N ASN A 546 -17.17 20.37 -25.70
CA ASN A 546 -18.26 21.31 -25.97
C ASN A 546 -19.04 21.01 -27.25
N ASN A 547 -18.35 20.65 -28.34
CA ASN A 547 -18.96 20.51 -29.67
C ASN A 547 -19.31 19.06 -30.03
N PHE A 548 -18.66 18.08 -29.40
CA PHE A 548 -18.85 16.65 -29.66
C PHE A 548 -19.40 15.91 -28.44
N ARG A 549 -20.24 16.59 -27.65
CA ARG A 549 -20.68 16.15 -26.32
C ARG A 549 -21.34 14.76 -26.27
N TYR A 550 -21.91 14.31 -27.39
CA TYR A 550 -22.59 13.02 -27.54
C TYR A 550 -21.69 11.91 -28.10
N GLU A 551 -20.49 12.25 -28.57
CA GLU A 551 -19.52 11.29 -29.09
C GLU A 551 -18.78 10.59 -27.96
N VAL A 552 -18.22 9.41 -28.26
CA VAL A 552 -17.49 8.58 -27.30
C VAL A 552 -16.22 9.26 -26.80
N LEU A 553 -15.64 10.22 -27.52
CA LEU A 553 -14.43 10.93 -27.10
C LEU A 553 -14.67 12.05 -26.09
N ALA A 554 -15.92 12.45 -25.84
CA ALA A 554 -16.20 13.61 -24.99
C ALA A 554 -15.82 13.38 -23.52
N ASP A 555 -16.10 12.19 -22.97
CA ASP A 555 -15.71 11.84 -21.61
C ASP A 555 -14.19 11.62 -21.49
N ASN A 556 -13.55 11.01 -22.49
CA ASN A 556 -12.09 10.92 -22.63
C ASN A 556 -11.44 12.31 -22.55
N ALA A 557 -11.98 13.29 -23.29
CA ALA A 557 -11.47 14.66 -23.32
C ALA A 557 -11.63 15.40 -21.98
N ILE A 558 -12.80 15.28 -21.34
CA ILE A 558 -13.05 15.90 -20.02
C ILE A 558 -12.15 15.27 -18.96
N PHE A 559 -11.94 13.96 -19.00
CA PHE A 559 -11.06 13.28 -18.06
C PHE A 559 -9.61 13.73 -18.23
N GLN A 560 -9.12 13.79 -19.47
CA GLN A 560 -7.77 14.27 -19.74
C GLN A 560 -7.58 15.76 -19.38
N LEU A 561 -8.61 16.61 -19.55
CA LEU A 561 -8.60 17.99 -19.05
C LEU A 561 -8.43 18.02 -17.52
N ALA A 562 -9.17 17.19 -16.79
CA ALA A 562 -9.05 17.10 -15.33
C ALA A 562 -7.62 16.75 -14.90
N GLU A 563 -7.00 15.74 -15.53
CA GLU A 563 -5.62 15.33 -15.24
C GLU A 563 -4.59 16.41 -15.58
N ILE A 564 -4.77 17.15 -16.68
CA ILE A 564 -3.89 18.27 -17.04
C ILE A 564 -3.98 19.37 -15.97
N TYR A 565 -5.19 19.74 -15.56
CA TYR A 565 -5.38 20.77 -14.54
C TYR A 565 -4.84 20.35 -13.18
N GLU A 566 -5.05 19.09 -12.77
CA GLU A 566 -4.55 18.57 -11.49
C GLU A 566 -3.02 18.44 -11.48
N PHE A 567 -2.46 17.62 -12.38
CA PHE A 567 -1.07 17.19 -12.27
C PHE A 567 -0.08 18.13 -12.96
N LYS A 568 -0.49 18.84 -14.01
CA LYS A 568 0.42 19.68 -14.82
C LYS A 568 0.32 21.15 -14.47
N LEU A 569 -0.91 21.68 -14.36
CA LEU A 569 -1.14 23.09 -14.07
C LEU A 569 -1.34 23.39 -12.58
N LYS A 570 -1.63 22.37 -11.76
CA LYS A 570 -1.94 22.48 -10.32
C LYS A 570 -3.13 23.41 -10.04
N ASP A 571 -4.06 23.51 -10.99
CA ASP A 571 -5.32 24.24 -10.85
C ASP A 571 -6.39 23.25 -10.36
N LEU A 572 -6.43 23.05 -9.04
CA LEU A 572 -7.27 22.04 -8.41
C LEU A 572 -8.77 22.35 -8.54
N GLU A 573 -9.13 23.63 -8.64
CA GLU A 573 -10.54 24.06 -8.77
C GLU A 573 -11.12 23.61 -10.11
N LYS A 574 -10.38 23.83 -11.21
CA LYS A 574 -10.78 23.35 -12.54
C LYS A 574 -10.75 21.82 -12.63
N ALA A 575 -9.74 21.19 -12.04
CA ALA A 575 -9.68 19.73 -12.00
C ALA A 575 -10.92 19.12 -11.32
N GLN A 576 -11.30 19.66 -10.15
CA GLN A 576 -12.52 19.25 -9.45
C GLN A 576 -13.77 19.44 -10.31
N ALA A 577 -13.89 20.56 -11.03
CA ALA A 577 -15.04 20.83 -11.89
C ALA A 577 -15.17 19.79 -13.02
N HIS A 578 -14.07 19.42 -13.67
CA HIS A 578 -14.08 18.42 -14.74
C HIS A 578 -14.34 17.00 -14.21
N TYR A 579 -13.78 16.61 -13.04
CA TYR A 579 -14.13 15.33 -12.42
C TYR A 579 -15.62 15.25 -12.04
N LEU A 580 -16.20 16.35 -11.54
CA LEU A 580 -17.62 16.43 -11.25
C LEU A 580 -18.48 16.33 -12.52
N ASP A 581 -18.04 16.92 -13.63
CA ASP A 581 -18.75 16.87 -14.91
C ASP A 581 -18.92 15.42 -15.40
N ILE A 582 -17.86 14.62 -15.32
CA ILE A 582 -17.91 13.18 -15.66
C ILE A 582 -18.93 12.45 -14.80
N MET A 583 -18.90 12.68 -13.48
CA MET A 583 -19.81 12.02 -12.55
C MET A 583 -21.28 12.41 -12.73
N THR A 584 -21.55 13.60 -13.26
CA THR A 584 -22.90 14.15 -13.36
C THR A 584 -23.52 13.92 -14.73
N ASN A 585 -22.76 14.22 -15.79
CA ASN A 585 -23.20 14.25 -17.18
C ASN A 585 -22.78 13.00 -17.99
N TYR A 586 -21.78 12.24 -17.54
CA TYR A 586 -21.26 11.04 -18.23
C TYR A 586 -21.32 9.80 -17.32
N ARG A 587 -22.51 9.50 -16.79
CA ARG A 587 -22.69 8.45 -15.76
C ARG A 587 -22.36 7.03 -16.23
N ASP A 588 -22.45 6.79 -17.54
CA ASP A 588 -22.12 5.51 -18.17
C ASP A 588 -20.64 5.41 -18.55
N SER A 589 -19.86 6.48 -18.35
CA SER A 589 -18.41 6.49 -18.59
C SER A 589 -17.70 5.57 -17.61
N TRP A 590 -16.71 4.83 -18.12
CA TRP A 590 -15.87 3.98 -17.30
C TRP A 590 -14.98 4.79 -16.34
N PHE A 591 -14.75 6.08 -16.61
CA PHE A 591 -13.98 6.98 -15.74
C PHE A 591 -14.72 7.40 -14.47
N VAL A 592 -16.03 7.19 -14.35
CA VAL A 592 -16.84 7.70 -13.22
C VAL A 592 -16.30 7.28 -11.86
N THR A 593 -15.77 6.05 -11.76
CA THR A 593 -15.20 5.55 -10.50
C THR A 593 -13.91 6.30 -10.16
N GLN A 594 -12.99 6.41 -11.13
CA GLN A 594 -11.72 7.11 -10.94
C GLN A 594 -11.92 8.61 -10.68
N ALA A 595 -12.84 9.26 -11.42
CA ALA A 595 -13.20 10.65 -11.22
C ALA A 595 -13.75 10.91 -9.80
N ARG A 596 -14.55 9.98 -9.26
CA ARG A 596 -15.06 10.07 -7.89
C ARG A 596 -13.96 9.98 -6.84
N ASP A 597 -13.01 9.09 -7.03
CA ASP A 597 -11.90 8.91 -6.10
C ASP A 597 -10.99 10.16 -6.11
N GLN A 598 -10.62 10.68 -7.28
CA GLN A 598 -9.84 11.92 -7.39
C GLN A 598 -10.60 13.13 -6.84
N TYR A 599 -11.90 13.26 -7.13
CA TYR A 599 -12.72 14.34 -6.57
C TYR A 599 -12.74 14.34 -5.03
N ARG A 600 -12.76 13.16 -4.39
CA ARG A 600 -12.68 13.02 -2.92
C ARG A 600 -11.31 13.41 -2.37
N ILE A 601 -10.24 12.95 -3.03
CA ILE A 601 -8.86 13.33 -2.66
C ILE A 601 -8.71 14.85 -2.72
N LEU A 602 -9.15 15.48 -3.81
CA LEU A 602 -9.07 16.92 -4.00
C LEU A 602 -9.92 17.71 -3.00
N ARG A 603 -11.00 17.12 -2.47
CA ARG A 603 -11.84 17.72 -1.41
C ARG A 603 -11.25 17.57 -0.01
N GLY A 604 -10.25 16.70 0.17
CA GLY A 604 -9.67 16.38 1.46
C GLY A 604 -10.45 15.34 2.27
N ASP A 605 -11.28 14.53 1.60
CA ASP A 605 -11.96 13.40 2.24
C ASP A 605 -10.97 12.23 2.40
N SER A 606 -11.01 11.54 3.55
CA SER A 606 -10.27 10.28 3.74
C SER A 606 -10.82 9.18 2.81
N LEU A 607 -9.93 8.47 2.11
CA LEU A 607 -10.26 7.24 1.38
C LEU A 607 -10.61 6.08 2.31
#